data_AF-A0A832ZY41-F1
#
_entry.id   AF-A0A832ZY41-F1
#
_cell.length_a   1.000
_cell.length_b   1.000
_cell.length_c   1.000
_cell.angle_alpha   90.00
_cell.angle_beta   90.00
_cell.angle_gamma   90.00
#
_symmetry.space_group_name_H-M   'P 1'
#
loop_
_entity.id
_entity.type
_entity.pdbx_description
1 polymer ?
#
loop_
_entity_poly.entity_id
_entity_poly.type
_entity_poly.pdbx_seq_one_letter_code
_entity_poly.pdbx_strand_id
1 'polypeptide(L)'
;MEINSSELSVLVREIVGRILSASVRNVYHLKDGSTVLKLAAEESSYELRIIPGSCMYVTEEAIPKPGEPTKYAQSLRRYVNSSRVRGFSQLGTERIVEVELETRIGRVVKLYAELFPPGNVVLIDENNVVITCLREVESKSRTVKTGAAYSLPPSRFSYTPGGLQEDWLNMLRR
;
A
#
# COMPACT_ATOMS: atom_id res chain seq x y z
N MET A 1 11.53 3.96 13.94
CA MET A 1 10.25 3.84 14.66
C MET A 1 9.34 2.99 13.79
N GLU A 2 8.94 1.83 14.29
CA GLU A 2 8.07 0.90 13.58
C GLU A 2 6.64 1.10 14.10
N ILE A 3 5.68 1.34 13.20
CA ILE A 3 4.28 1.58 13.60
C ILE A 3 3.60 0.25 13.90
N ASN A 4 2.81 0.17 14.99
CA ASN A 4 1.99 -1.01 15.24
C ASN A 4 0.64 -0.92 14.49
N SER A 5 -0.13 -2.01 14.47
CA SER A 5 -1.40 -2.07 13.72
C SER A 5 -2.47 -1.10 14.25
N SER A 6 -2.55 -0.92 15.57
CA SER A 6 -3.53 -0.02 16.18
C SER A 6 -3.19 1.46 15.91
N GLU A 7 -1.92 1.83 16.00
CA GLU A 7 -1.41 3.15 15.63
C GLU A 7 -1.66 3.43 14.14
N LEU A 8 -1.44 2.42 13.28
CA LEU A 8 -1.73 2.54 11.86
C LEU A 8 -3.20 2.85 11.60
N SER A 9 -4.13 2.24 12.33
CA SER A 9 -5.56 2.49 12.17
C SER A 9 -5.96 3.94 12.50
N VAL A 10 -5.28 4.55 13.48
CA VAL A 10 -5.49 5.96 13.84
C VAL A 10 -4.91 6.85 12.75
N LEU A 11 -3.66 6.58 12.35
CA LEU A 11 -2.97 7.33 11.31
C LEU A 11 -3.71 7.28 9.97
N VAL A 12 -4.24 6.13 9.57
CA VAL A 12 -5.01 5.98 8.33
C VAL A 12 -6.26 6.86 8.34
N ARG A 13 -6.97 6.92 9.48
CA ARG A 13 -8.14 7.79 9.65
C ARG A 13 -7.79 9.27 9.58
N GLU A 14 -6.63 9.66 10.07
CA GLU A 14 -6.15 11.05 9.95
C GLU A 14 -5.74 11.39 8.51
N ILE A 15 -5.01 10.49 7.84
CA ILE A 15 -4.51 10.71 6.49
C ILE A 15 -5.66 10.79 5.49
N VAL A 16 -6.65 9.88 5.57
CA VAL A 16 -7.76 9.85 4.60
C VAL A 16 -8.52 11.17 4.56
N GLY A 17 -8.71 11.83 5.71
CA GLY A 17 -9.36 13.14 5.80
C GLY A 17 -8.62 14.26 5.05
N ARG A 18 -7.32 14.08 4.75
CA ARG A 18 -6.49 15.07 4.03
C ARG A 18 -6.34 14.75 2.55
N ILE A 19 -6.25 13.46 2.19
CA ILE A 19 -5.83 13.04 0.84
C ILE A 19 -6.96 12.51 -0.04
N LEU A 20 -8.16 12.29 0.51
CA LEU A 20 -9.30 11.85 -0.29
C LEU A 20 -9.59 12.85 -1.42
N SER A 21 -9.89 12.35 -2.62
CA SER A 21 -10.07 13.16 -3.83
C SER A 21 -8.82 13.89 -4.34
N ALA A 22 -7.69 13.82 -3.65
CA ALA A 22 -6.43 14.39 -4.14
C ALA A 22 -5.96 13.64 -5.39
N SER A 23 -5.35 14.37 -6.32
CA SER A 23 -4.80 13.83 -7.56
C SER A 23 -3.31 13.56 -7.44
N VAL A 24 -2.85 12.39 -7.86
CA VAL A 24 -1.42 12.04 -7.91
C VAL A 24 -0.75 12.88 -9.00
N ARG A 25 0.16 13.76 -8.60
CA ARG A 25 0.94 14.60 -9.52
C ARG A 25 2.25 13.96 -9.93
N ASN A 26 2.89 13.25 -9.01
CA ASN A 26 4.14 12.57 -9.27
C ASN A 26 4.39 11.47 -8.24
N VAL A 27 5.29 10.55 -8.56
CA VAL A 27 5.74 9.50 -7.64
C VAL A 27 7.26 9.50 -7.59
N TYR A 28 7.85 9.39 -6.42
CA TYR A 28 9.30 9.35 -6.24
C TYR A 28 9.68 8.09 -5.47
N HIS A 29 10.84 7.55 -5.79
CA HIS A 29 11.49 6.50 -5.00
C HIS A 29 12.80 7.08 -4.49
N LEU A 30 12.92 7.20 -3.18
CA LEU A 30 14.04 7.87 -2.52
C LEU A 30 15.20 6.88 -2.27
N LYS A 31 16.37 7.43 -1.94
CA LYS A 31 17.59 6.63 -1.70
C LYS A 31 17.48 5.70 -0.49
N ASP A 32 16.61 6.02 0.46
CA ASP A 32 16.34 5.20 1.65
C ASP A 32 15.31 4.08 1.40
N GLY A 33 14.88 3.90 0.15
CA GLY A 33 13.88 2.88 -0.24
C GLY A 33 12.42 3.32 -0.05
N SER A 34 12.17 4.54 0.43
CA SER A 34 10.81 5.04 0.60
C SER A 34 10.16 5.47 -0.72
N THR A 35 8.86 5.24 -0.84
CA THR A 35 8.04 5.71 -1.98
C THR A 35 7.26 6.95 -1.54
N VAL A 36 7.29 8.01 -2.36
CA VAL A 36 6.56 9.26 -2.09
C VAL A 36 5.57 9.53 -3.21
N LEU A 37 4.29 9.64 -2.87
CA LEU A 37 3.26 10.13 -3.79
C LEU A 37 3.07 11.63 -3.52
N LYS A 38 3.37 12.45 -4.53
CA LYS A 38 3.02 13.87 -4.49
C LYS A 38 1.58 14.02 -4.94
N LEU A 39 0.74 14.54 -4.07
CA LEU A 39 -0.70 14.66 -4.21
C LEU A 39 -1.08 16.15 -4.28
N ALA A 40 -2.01 16.49 -5.15
CA ALA A 40 -2.63 17.81 -5.19
C ALA A 40 -4.10 17.71 -4.77
N ALA A 41 -4.47 18.45 -3.73
CA ALA A 41 -5.84 18.74 -3.35
C ALA A 41 -6.23 20.14 -3.86
N GLU A 42 -7.45 20.60 -3.57
CA GLU A 42 -7.97 21.89 -4.06
C GLU A 42 -7.11 23.07 -3.60
N GLU A 43 -6.84 23.16 -2.29
CA GLU A 43 -6.11 24.28 -1.69
C GLU A 43 -4.74 23.88 -1.11
N SER A 44 -4.31 22.63 -1.32
CA SER A 44 -3.11 22.09 -0.67
C SER A 44 -2.37 21.08 -1.54
N SER A 45 -1.07 20.94 -1.29
CA SER A 45 -0.26 19.87 -1.85
C SER A 45 0.26 19.02 -0.70
N TYR A 46 0.10 17.72 -0.82
CA TYR A 46 0.56 16.76 0.18
C TYR A 46 1.60 15.82 -0.42
N GLU A 47 2.50 15.34 0.42
CA GLU A 47 3.40 14.24 0.10
C GLU A 47 3.11 13.08 1.06
N LEU A 48 2.52 12.02 0.52
CA LEU A 48 2.36 10.74 1.21
C LEU A 48 3.65 9.96 1.06
N ARG A 49 4.42 9.84 2.15
CA ARG A 49 5.64 9.02 2.19
C ARG A 49 5.34 7.67 2.82
N ILE A 50 5.69 6.63 2.09
CA ILE A 50 5.60 5.23 2.48
C ILE A 50 7.02 4.74 2.74
N ILE A 51 7.31 4.32 3.96
CA ILE A 51 8.57 3.69 4.36
C ILE A 51 8.28 2.19 4.49
N PRO A 52 8.58 1.38 3.45
CA PRO A 52 8.23 -0.03 3.42
C PRO A 52 8.78 -0.75 4.65
N GLY A 53 7.94 -1.56 5.27
CA GLY A 53 8.34 -2.36 6.43
C GLY A 53 8.47 -1.58 7.75
N SER A 54 8.11 -0.29 7.77
CA SER A 54 8.22 0.54 8.97
C SER A 54 6.99 1.38 9.27
N CYS A 55 6.67 2.37 8.43
CA CYS A 55 5.57 3.31 8.66
C CYS A 55 5.22 4.11 7.40
N MET A 56 4.24 5.00 7.50
CA MET A 56 3.93 6.01 6.50
C MET A 56 3.54 7.31 7.18
N TYR A 57 3.52 8.41 6.44
CA TYR A 57 2.98 9.69 6.92
C TYR A 57 2.65 10.60 5.74
N VAL A 58 1.87 11.65 6.02
CA VAL A 58 1.57 12.74 5.09
C VAL A 58 2.17 14.03 5.61
N THR A 59 2.74 14.84 4.73
CA THR A 59 3.26 16.18 5.05
C THR A 59 2.93 17.16 3.93
N GLU A 60 2.85 18.45 4.25
CA GLU A 60 2.80 19.54 3.27
C GLU A 60 4.20 20.01 2.87
N GLU A 61 5.21 19.68 3.67
CA GLU A 61 6.60 20.03 3.39
C GLU A 61 7.16 19.19 2.24
N ALA A 62 7.94 19.83 1.37
CA ALA A 62 8.58 19.15 0.26
C ALA A 62 9.73 18.26 0.75
N ILE A 63 9.62 16.95 0.52
CA ILE A 63 10.71 16.01 0.83
C ILE A 63 11.78 16.11 -0.27
N PRO A 64 13.09 16.14 0.05
CA PRO A 64 14.15 16.14 -0.95
C PRO A 64 14.06 14.96 -1.92
N LYS A 65 14.18 15.22 -3.23
CA LYS A 65 14.01 14.22 -4.30
C LYS A 65 15.35 13.86 -4.94
N PRO A 66 15.54 12.61 -5.40
CA PRO A 66 16.69 12.29 -6.24
C PRO A 66 16.57 12.97 -7.61
N GLY A 67 17.71 13.21 -8.27
CA GLY A 67 17.75 13.81 -9.60
C GLY A 67 17.13 12.92 -10.69
N GLU A 68 17.37 11.60 -10.63
CA GLU A 68 16.86 10.65 -11.62
C GLU A 68 15.86 9.66 -11.01
N PRO A 69 14.72 9.37 -11.69
CA PRO A 69 13.76 8.40 -11.21
C PRO A 69 14.20 6.96 -11.50
N THR A 70 14.03 6.07 -10.53
CA THR A 70 14.24 4.62 -10.71
C THR A 70 13.22 4.01 -11.66
N LYS A 71 13.51 2.83 -12.24
CA LYS A 71 12.58 2.08 -13.09
C LYS A 71 11.23 1.80 -12.40
N TYR A 72 11.27 1.46 -11.11
CA TYR A 72 10.07 1.28 -10.28
C TYR A 72 9.24 2.58 -10.20
N ALA A 73 9.87 3.72 -9.89
CA ALA A 73 9.16 5.01 -9.86
C ALA A 73 8.62 5.41 -11.24
N GLN A 74 9.36 5.17 -12.32
CA GLN A 74 8.92 5.41 -13.69
C GLN A 74 7.70 4.57 -14.05
N SER A 75 7.70 3.28 -13.65
CA SER A 75 6.56 2.39 -13.85
C SER A 75 5.33 2.90 -13.10
N LEU A 76 5.44 3.17 -11.80
CA LEU A 76 4.34 3.75 -11.02
C LEU A 76 3.77 5.00 -11.67
N ARG A 77 4.62 5.99 -12.01
CA ARG A 77 4.19 7.24 -12.67
C ARG A 77 3.36 7.00 -13.91
N ARG A 78 3.72 6.01 -14.74
CA ARG A 78 2.99 5.69 -15.98
C ARG A 78 1.54 5.32 -15.72
N TYR A 79 1.26 4.62 -14.62
CA TYR A 79 -0.08 4.12 -14.32
C TYR A 79 -0.86 5.05 -13.39
N VAL A 80 -0.20 5.70 -12.42
CA VAL A 80 -0.91 6.44 -11.37
C VAL A 80 -0.91 7.96 -11.56
N ASN A 81 -0.07 8.54 -12.42
CA ASN A 81 -0.11 10.00 -12.61
C ASN A 81 -1.49 10.46 -13.10
N SER A 82 -1.93 11.58 -12.54
CA SER A 82 -3.27 12.16 -12.73
C SER A 82 -4.41 11.26 -12.26
N SER A 83 -4.13 10.20 -11.49
CA SER A 83 -5.17 9.39 -10.85
C SER A 83 -5.66 10.08 -9.59
N ARG A 84 -6.95 9.94 -9.30
CA ARG A 84 -7.61 10.49 -8.11
C ARG A 84 -7.66 9.44 -7.01
N VAL A 85 -7.31 9.82 -5.78
CA VAL A 85 -7.49 8.98 -4.59
C VAL A 85 -8.99 8.80 -4.33
N ARG A 86 -9.46 7.56 -4.44
CA ARG A 86 -10.86 7.15 -4.17
C ARG A 86 -11.03 6.54 -2.79
N GLY A 87 -9.98 5.89 -2.30
CA GLY A 87 -9.99 5.21 -1.01
C GLY A 87 -8.60 5.16 -0.39
N PHE A 88 -8.57 5.15 0.93
CA PHE A 88 -7.36 4.99 1.72
C PHE A 88 -7.73 4.23 2.99
N SER A 89 -7.34 2.97 3.09
CA SER A 89 -7.82 2.10 4.16
C SER A 89 -6.74 1.12 4.62
N GLN A 90 -6.85 0.68 5.88
CA GLN A 90 -6.06 -0.44 6.39
C GLN A 90 -6.80 -1.76 6.08
N LEU A 91 -6.05 -2.80 5.68
CA LEU A 91 -6.63 -4.13 5.47
C LEU A 91 -6.67 -4.92 6.77
N GLY A 92 -7.89 -5.15 7.29
CA GLY A 92 -8.12 -5.93 8.50
C GLY A 92 -7.30 -5.39 9.69
N THR A 93 -6.62 -6.30 10.39
CA THR A 93 -5.72 -5.97 11.51
C THR A 93 -4.24 -6.02 11.10
N GLU A 94 -3.94 -6.15 9.82
CA GLU A 94 -2.57 -6.24 9.32
C GLU A 94 -1.98 -4.85 9.07
N ARG A 95 -0.66 -4.75 9.05
CA ARG A 95 0.05 -3.49 8.73
C ARG A 95 0.16 -3.30 7.22
N ILE A 96 -0.99 -3.28 6.55
CA ILE A 96 -1.13 -3.12 5.11
C ILE A 96 -2.12 -2.01 4.85
N VAL A 97 -1.71 -1.02 4.06
CA VAL A 97 -2.59 0.07 3.62
C VAL A 97 -2.88 -0.11 2.14
N GLU A 98 -4.15 -0.03 1.77
CA GLU A 98 -4.64 0.03 0.40
C GLU A 98 -4.94 1.49 0.04
N VAL A 99 -4.35 1.96 -1.05
CA VAL A 99 -4.70 3.22 -1.70
C VAL A 99 -5.42 2.89 -3.00
N GLU A 100 -6.71 3.19 -3.06
CA GLU A 100 -7.51 3.03 -4.27
C GLU A 100 -7.40 4.29 -5.12
N LEU A 101 -7.02 4.12 -6.39
CA LEU A 101 -6.76 5.20 -7.33
C LEU A 101 -7.62 5.01 -8.57
N GLU A 102 -8.40 6.03 -8.92
CA GLU A 102 -9.11 6.09 -10.19
C GLU A 102 -8.25 6.82 -11.22
N THR A 103 -7.83 6.11 -12.24
CA THR A 103 -7.05 6.63 -13.36
C THR A 103 -7.86 7.60 -14.22
N ARG A 104 -7.18 8.43 -15.02
CA ARG A 104 -7.83 9.39 -15.94
C ARG A 104 -8.80 8.74 -16.94
N ILE A 105 -8.60 7.45 -17.24
CA ILE A 105 -9.47 6.67 -18.15
C ILE A 105 -10.60 5.93 -17.41
N GLY A 106 -10.82 6.22 -16.13
CA GLY A 106 -11.89 5.64 -15.31
C GLY A 106 -11.63 4.24 -14.78
N ARG A 107 -10.42 3.68 -14.97
CA ARG A 107 -10.04 2.39 -14.35
C ARG A 107 -9.62 2.57 -12.90
N VAL A 108 -9.94 1.59 -12.07
CA VAL A 108 -9.52 1.54 -10.67
C VAL A 108 -8.28 0.67 -10.55
N VAL A 109 -7.20 1.22 -10.01
CA VAL A 109 -5.97 0.50 -9.65
C VAL A 109 -5.74 0.64 -8.15
N LYS A 110 -5.06 -0.33 -7.55
CA LYS A 110 -4.81 -0.36 -6.10
C LYS A 110 -3.33 -0.40 -5.80
N LEU A 111 -2.87 0.49 -4.94
CA LEU A 111 -1.51 0.51 -4.42
C LEU A 111 -1.51 0.00 -2.98
N TYR A 112 -0.91 -1.15 -2.74
CA TYR A 112 -0.70 -1.71 -1.41
C TYR A 112 0.65 -1.28 -0.84
N ALA A 113 0.64 -0.81 0.40
CA ALA A 113 1.83 -0.54 1.20
C ALA A 113 1.92 -1.55 2.35
N GLU A 114 2.87 -2.47 2.26
CA GLU A 114 3.18 -3.45 3.30
C GLU A 114 4.20 -2.84 4.28
N LEU A 115 3.75 -2.53 5.50
CA LEU A 115 4.50 -1.79 6.53
C LEU A 115 5.11 -2.70 7.61
N PHE A 116 5.21 -4.01 7.36
CA PHE A 116 5.95 -4.96 8.20
C PHE A 116 7.24 -5.41 7.49
N PRO A 117 8.36 -5.63 8.19
CA PRO A 117 9.62 -6.03 7.55
C PRO A 117 9.49 -7.34 6.74
N PRO A 118 10.07 -7.44 5.53
CA PRO A 118 10.95 -6.44 4.87
C PRO A 118 10.19 -5.31 4.15
N GLY A 119 8.86 -5.38 4.08
CA GLY A 119 8.01 -4.39 3.46
C GLY A 119 7.99 -4.45 1.94
N ASN A 120 6.90 -3.97 1.37
CA ASN A 120 6.72 -3.88 -0.07
C ASN A 120 5.76 -2.75 -0.42
N VAL A 121 5.83 -2.31 -1.68
CA VAL A 121 4.83 -1.42 -2.26
C VAL A 121 4.45 -2.00 -3.61
N VAL A 122 3.18 -2.32 -3.80
CA VAL A 122 2.69 -3.11 -4.93
C VAL A 122 1.52 -2.41 -5.58
N LEU A 123 1.63 -2.11 -6.86
CA LEU A 123 0.53 -1.60 -7.67
C LEU A 123 -0.10 -2.77 -8.43
N ILE A 124 -1.42 -2.89 -8.34
CA ILE A 124 -2.21 -3.89 -9.07
C ILE A 124 -3.27 -3.21 -9.95
N ASP A 125 -3.66 -3.90 -11.01
CA ASP A 125 -4.77 -3.50 -11.88
C ASP A 125 -6.14 -3.95 -11.34
N GLU A 126 -7.19 -3.64 -12.09
CA GLU A 126 -8.58 -4.04 -11.80
C GLU A 126 -8.81 -5.56 -11.72
N ASN A 127 -7.91 -6.37 -12.32
CA ASN A 127 -7.99 -7.83 -12.35
C ASN A 127 -7.12 -8.48 -11.27
N ASN A 128 -6.61 -7.69 -10.32
CA ASN A 128 -5.65 -8.13 -9.30
C ASN A 128 -4.33 -8.63 -9.89
N VAL A 129 -3.91 -8.15 -11.06
CA VAL A 129 -2.61 -8.46 -11.63
C VAL A 129 -1.59 -7.40 -11.21
N VAL A 130 -0.41 -7.81 -10.77
CA VAL A 130 0.66 -6.91 -10.37
C VAL A 130 1.17 -6.13 -11.59
N ILE A 131 0.96 -4.82 -11.58
CA ILE A 131 1.52 -3.90 -12.58
C ILE A 131 3.00 -3.65 -12.29
N THR A 132 3.34 -3.39 -11.03
CA THR A 132 4.72 -3.19 -10.58
C THR A 132 4.82 -3.32 -9.07
N CYS A 133 6.00 -3.69 -8.56
CA CYS A 133 6.27 -3.81 -7.15
C CYS A 133 7.68 -3.30 -6.81
N LEU A 134 7.86 -2.85 -5.57
CA LEU A 134 9.17 -2.44 -5.07
C LEU A 134 10.11 -3.65 -4.94
N ARG A 135 9.57 -4.78 -4.47
CA ARG A 135 10.29 -6.04 -4.32
C ARG A 135 9.50 -7.18 -4.94
N GLU A 136 10.15 -7.96 -5.79
CA GLU A 136 9.61 -9.25 -6.19
C GLU A 136 9.79 -10.26 -5.05
N VAL A 137 8.76 -11.06 -4.82
CA VAL A 137 8.74 -12.09 -3.78
C VAL A 137 8.28 -13.38 -4.44
N GLU A 138 9.08 -14.43 -4.32
CA GLU A 138 8.69 -15.78 -4.73
C GLU A 138 8.94 -16.70 -3.54
N SER A 139 7.86 -17.25 -3.00
CA SER A 139 7.88 -18.07 -1.80
C SER A 139 6.81 -19.15 -1.89
N LYS A 140 6.86 -20.13 -0.98
CA LYS A 140 5.82 -21.17 -0.90
C LYS A 140 4.43 -20.61 -0.59
N SER A 141 4.36 -19.48 0.11
CA SER A 141 3.09 -18.91 0.58
C SER A 141 2.48 -17.89 -0.38
N ARG A 142 3.31 -17.18 -1.16
CA ARG A 142 2.85 -16.16 -2.12
C ARG A 142 3.88 -15.84 -3.18
N THR A 143 3.37 -15.33 -4.31
CA THR A 143 4.16 -14.73 -5.39
C THR A 143 3.72 -13.28 -5.59
N VAL A 144 4.70 -12.37 -5.61
CA VAL A 144 4.55 -10.97 -5.99
C VAL A 144 5.55 -10.69 -7.09
N LYS A 145 5.05 -10.64 -8.32
CA LYS A 145 5.88 -10.46 -9.51
C LYS A 145 5.07 -9.74 -10.57
N THR A 146 5.70 -8.83 -11.30
CA THR A 146 5.04 -8.10 -12.39
C THR A 146 4.38 -9.07 -13.38
N GLY A 147 3.10 -8.86 -13.68
CA GLY A 147 2.29 -9.72 -14.56
C GLY A 147 1.67 -10.94 -13.88
N ALA A 148 1.99 -11.25 -12.62
CA ALA A 148 1.35 -12.32 -11.87
C ALA A 148 0.11 -11.82 -11.11
N ALA A 149 -0.83 -12.73 -10.81
CA ALA A 149 -1.92 -12.44 -9.89
C ALA A 149 -1.38 -12.12 -8.50
N TYR A 150 -1.81 -11.01 -7.93
CA TYR A 150 -1.41 -10.57 -6.61
C TYR A 150 -2.07 -11.42 -5.54
N SER A 151 -1.24 -11.87 -4.59
CA SER A 151 -1.69 -12.48 -3.35
C SER A 151 -1.25 -11.64 -2.17
N LEU A 152 -2.21 -11.34 -1.29
CA LEU A 152 -1.94 -10.70 -0.01
C LEU A 152 -0.95 -11.55 0.81
N PRO A 153 -0.19 -10.93 1.72
CA PRO A 153 0.55 -11.68 2.72
C PRO A 153 -0.38 -12.66 3.46
N PRO A 154 0.10 -13.86 3.83
CA PRO A 154 -0.69 -14.75 4.67
C PRO A 154 -1.03 -14.03 5.97
N SER A 155 -2.31 -13.98 6.34
CA SER A 155 -2.73 -13.36 7.60
C SER A 155 -2.08 -14.10 8.77
N ARG A 156 -1.54 -13.36 9.74
CA ARG A 156 -0.94 -13.97 10.94
C ARG A 156 -2.01 -14.46 11.92
N PHE A 157 -3.24 -13.93 11.83
CA PHE A 157 -4.37 -14.31 12.67
C PHE A 157 -5.69 -14.16 11.91
N SER A 158 -6.29 -15.27 11.50
CA SER A 158 -7.67 -15.32 11.04
C SER A 158 -8.62 -15.38 12.26
N TYR A 159 -9.18 -14.23 12.66
CA TYR A 159 -10.32 -14.18 13.59
C TYR A 159 -11.66 -14.45 12.90
N THR A 160 -11.69 -15.25 11.84
CA THR A 160 -12.96 -15.72 11.28
C THR A 160 -13.53 -16.74 12.28
N PRO A 161 -14.69 -16.48 12.93
CA PRO A 161 -15.39 -17.52 13.67
C PRO A 161 -15.84 -18.57 12.63
N GLY A 162 -15.06 -19.64 12.54
CA GLY A 162 -15.17 -20.65 11.49
C GLY A 162 -13.91 -21.50 11.34
N GLY A 163 -12.74 -20.98 11.73
CA GLY A 163 -11.49 -21.75 11.81
C GLY A 163 -11.24 -22.45 13.16
N LEU A 164 -12.10 -22.22 14.16
CA LEU A 164 -11.93 -22.75 15.52
C LEU A 164 -12.87 -23.93 15.84
N GLN A 165 -13.59 -24.48 14.86
CA GLN A 165 -14.54 -25.56 15.16
C GLN A 165 -13.91 -26.95 15.12
N GLU A 166 -12.96 -27.23 14.22
CA GLU A 166 -12.40 -28.58 14.09
C GLU A 166 -11.31 -28.89 15.13
N ASP A 167 -10.45 -27.92 15.46
CA ASP A 167 -9.34 -28.16 16.40
C ASP A 167 -9.80 -28.25 17.87
N TRP A 168 -10.79 -27.44 18.27
CA TRP A 168 -11.32 -27.47 19.64
C TRP A 168 -12.16 -28.72 19.93
N LEU A 169 -12.90 -29.24 18.95
CA LEU A 169 -13.67 -30.48 19.08
C LEU A 169 -12.77 -31.73 19.19
N ASN A 170 -11.59 -31.71 18.56
CA ASN A 170 -10.61 -32.80 18.67
C ASN A 170 -9.80 -32.74 19.97
N MET A 171 -9.61 -31.56 20.55
CA MET A 171 -8.87 -31.38 21.79
C MET A 171 -9.66 -31.83 23.04
N LEU A 172 -11.01 -31.76 22.99
CA LEU A 172 -11.92 -32.20 24.06
C LEU A 172 -12.32 -33.69 23.99
N ARG A 173 -11.81 -34.44 23.00
CA ARG A 173 -12.06 -35.88 22.82
C ARG A 173 -10.86 -36.75 23.23
N ARG A 174 -9.92 -36.20 24.00
CA ARG A 174 -8.83 -36.94 24.64
C ARG A 174 -9.03 -37.02 26.15
#